data_AF-A0A9X1WR86-F1
#
_entry.id   AF-A0A9X1WR86-F1
#
_cell.length_a   1.000
_cell.length_b   1.000
_cell.length_c   1.000
_cell.angle_alpha   90.00
_cell.angle_beta   90.00
_cell.angle_gamma   90.00
#
_symmetry.space_group_name_H-M   'P 1'
#
loop_
_entity.id
_entity.type
_entity.pdbx_description
1 polymer ?
#
loop_
_entity_poly.entity_id
_entity_poly.type
_entity_poly.pdbx_seq_one_letter_code
_entity_poly.pdbx_strand_id
1 'polypeptide(L)'
;MNTPLHPLIVHFPIALLFLAAIVQILALWRPKMFDWPANALLGLGFISGILAYMTGDAGVEYAKNVFGATGAMIHKHENVAFFTLLVFGVLIALKVLIRLPWIKEHFAKGLRWITPLLMIISLAGLVLIYFTGHYGGQIVYHN
;
A
#
# COMPACT_ATOMS: atom_id res chain seq x y z
N MET A 1 -19.33 23.63 -4.61
CA MET A 1 -17.95 23.10 -4.69
C MET A 1 -18.05 21.65 -5.08
N ASN A 2 -17.37 21.22 -6.15
CA ASN A 2 -17.36 19.82 -6.55
C ASN A 2 -16.47 19.05 -5.57
N THR A 3 -16.96 17.92 -5.05
CA THR A 3 -16.17 17.05 -4.19
C THR A 3 -15.01 16.46 -4.99
N PRO A 4 -13.76 16.57 -4.51
CA PRO A 4 -12.62 15.99 -5.22
C PRO A 4 -12.76 14.47 -5.28
N LEU A 5 -12.19 13.87 -6.33
CA LEU A 5 -12.28 12.43 -6.57
C LEU A 5 -11.48 11.62 -5.53
N HIS A 6 -10.37 12.16 -5.04
CA HIS A 6 -9.45 11.45 -4.16
C HIS A 6 -10.12 10.87 -2.89
N PRO A 7 -10.85 11.65 -2.05
CA PRO A 7 -11.55 11.09 -0.89
C PRO A 7 -12.55 9.97 -1.19
N LEU A 8 -13.09 9.89 -2.41
CA LEU A 8 -14.00 8.82 -2.82
C LEU A 8 -13.26 7.50 -3.08
N ILE A 9 -12.02 7.58 -3.59
CA ILE A 9 -11.26 6.40 -4.05
C ILE A 9 -10.29 5.88 -2.99
N VAL A 10 -9.82 6.69 -2.03
CA VAL A 10 -8.82 6.29 -1.02
C VAL A 10 -9.20 5.08 -0.15
N HIS A 11 -10.49 4.79 0.01
CA HIS A 11 -10.97 3.66 0.79
C HIS A 11 -10.55 2.31 0.20
N PHE A 12 -10.50 2.21 -1.14
CA PHE A 12 -10.12 0.99 -1.84
C PHE A 12 -8.67 0.56 -1.54
N PRO A 13 -7.63 1.38 -1.79
CA PRO A 13 -6.27 0.99 -1.48
C PRO A 13 -6.04 0.75 0.01
N ILE A 14 -6.65 1.54 0.90
CA ILE A 14 -6.52 1.34 2.35
C ILE A 14 -6.99 -0.06 2.74
N ALA A 15 -8.24 -0.42 2.40
CA ALA A 15 -8.79 -1.71 2.77
C ALA A 15 -8.07 -2.89 2.07
N LEU A 16 -7.85 -2.77 0.76
CA LEU A 16 -7.28 -3.85 -0.05
C LEU A 16 -5.81 -4.11 0.31
N LEU A 17 -4.98 -3.08 0.48
CA LEU A 17 -3.56 -3.25 0.82
C LEU A 17 -3.36 -3.70 2.27
N PHE A 18 -4.21 -3.23 3.19
CA PHE A 18 -4.21 -3.71 4.57
C PHE A 18 -4.53 -5.22 4.63
N LEU A 19 -5.62 -5.65 3.97
CA LEU A 19 -5.95 -7.07 3.87
C LEU A 19 -4.91 -7.86 3.09
N ALA A 20 -4.37 -7.31 2.00
CA ALA A 20 -3.32 -7.95 1.22
C ALA A 20 -2.12 -8.30 2.09
N ALA A 21 -1.65 -7.39 2.94
CA ALA A 21 -0.52 -7.64 3.82
C ALA A 21 -0.81 -8.70 4.89
N ILE A 22 -2.00 -8.70 5.49
CA ILE A 22 -2.41 -9.75 6.45
C ILE A 22 -2.47 -11.12 5.75
N VAL A 23 -3.16 -11.21 4.62
CA VAL A 23 -3.32 -12.45 3.87
C VAL A 23 -1.98 -12.92 3.30
N GLN A 24 -1.10 -11.99 2.91
CA GLN A 24 0.27 -12.29 2.51
C GLN A 24 1.07 -12.93 3.64
N ILE A 25 0.95 -12.41 4.87
CA ILE A 25 1.57 -12.98 6.06
C ILE A 25 1.02 -14.41 6.26
N LEU A 26 -0.30 -14.62 6.23
CA LEU A 26 -0.92 -15.95 6.30
C LEU A 26 -0.43 -16.93 5.21
N ALA A 27 -0.20 -16.43 4.00
CA ALA A 27 0.31 -17.21 2.87
C ALA A 27 1.73 -17.76 3.11
N LEU A 28 2.51 -17.17 4.02
CA LEU A 28 3.83 -17.71 4.38
C LEU A 28 3.73 -19.06 5.11
N TRP A 29 2.64 -19.33 5.85
CA TRP A 29 2.42 -20.61 6.54
C TRP A 29 1.48 -21.56 5.77
N ARG A 30 0.48 -21.02 5.06
CA ARG A 30 -0.53 -21.81 4.34
C ARG A 30 -0.65 -21.34 2.88
N PRO A 31 0.43 -21.45 2.07
CA PRO A 31 0.49 -20.87 0.72
C PRO A 31 -0.59 -21.41 -0.21
N LYS A 32 -0.94 -22.70 -0.11
CA LYS A 32 -2.00 -23.32 -0.94
C LYS A 32 -3.38 -22.65 -0.77
N MET A 33 -3.65 -22.06 0.40
CA MET A 33 -4.92 -21.42 0.72
C MET A 33 -4.89 -19.91 0.45
N PHE A 34 -3.80 -19.24 0.80
CA PHE A 34 -3.76 -17.77 0.86
C PHE A 34 -2.90 -17.09 -0.20
N ASP A 35 -2.04 -17.80 -0.96
CA ASP A 35 -1.17 -17.13 -1.93
C ASP A 35 -1.98 -16.44 -3.04
N TRP A 36 -2.95 -17.14 -3.65
CA TRP A 36 -3.79 -16.53 -4.68
C TRP A 36 -4.62 -15.33 -4.18
N PRO A 37 -5.37 -15.43 -3.06
CA PRO A 37 -6.06 -14.28 -2.47
C PRO A 37 -5.12 -13.11 -2.13
N ALA A 38 -3.95 -13.39 -1.56
CA ALA A 38 -2.96 -12.34 -1.24
C ALA A 38 -2.54 -11.58 -2.50
N ASN A 39 -2.27 -12.27 -3.60
CA ASN A 39 -1.86 -11.62 -4.86
C ASN A 39 -3.00 -10.82 -5.49
N ALA A 40 -4.24 -11.32 -5.45
CA ALA A 40 -5.39 -10.61 -5.98
C ALA A 40 -5.63 -9.30 -5.21
N LEU A 41 -5.65 -9.37 -3.87
CA LEU A 41 -5.80 -8.19 -3.00
C LEU A 41 -4.65 -7.21 -3.21
N LEU A 42 -3.40 -7.70 -3.26
CA LEU A 42 -2.22 -6.88 -3.46
C LEU A 42 -2.25 -6.15 -4.80
N GLY A 43 -2.58 -6.85 -5.89
CA GLY A 43 -2.67 -6.27 -7.22
C GLY A 43 -3.76 -5.20 -7.33
N LEU A 44 -4.99 -5.53 -6.89
CA LEU A 44 -6.11 -4.59 -6.91
C LEU A 44 -5.88 -3.39 -5.99
N GLY A 45 -5.36 -3.63 -4.79
CA GLY A 45 -5.00 -2.58 -3.84
C GLY A 45 -3.90 -1.66 -4.38
N PHE A 46 -2.90 -2.22 -5.05
CA PHE A 46 -1.81 -1.42 -5.62
C PHE A 46 -2.26 -0.55 -6.79
N ILE A 47 -3.05 -1.11 -7.72
CA ILE A 47 -3.62 -0.35 -8.84
C ILE A 47 -4.53 0.78 -8.33
N SER A 48 -5.45 0.48 -7.41
CA SER A 48 -6.31 1.51 -6.81
C SER A 48 -5.50 2.54 -6.01
N GLY A 49 -4.37 2.15 -5.42
CA GLY A 49 -3.45 3.05 -4.72
C GLY A 49 -2.76 4.04 -5.66
N ILE A 50 -2.31 3.58 -6.83
CA ILE A 50 -1.76 4.47 -7.87
C ILE A 50 -2.83 5.48 -8.31
N LEU A 51 -4.06 5.03 -8.57
CA LEU A 51 -5.16 5.93 -8.98
C LEU A 51 -5.50 6.95 -7.89
N ALA A 52 -5.52 6.53 -6.63
CA ALA A 52 -5.73 7.43 -5.50
C ALA A 52 -4.59 8.47 -5.40
N TYR A 53 -3.33 8.04 -5.56
CA TYR A 53 -2.17 8.94 -5.53
C TYR A 53 -2.23 10.00 -6.66
N MET A 54 -2.49 9.56 -7.90
CA MET A 54 -2.59 10.46 -9.05
C MET A 54 -3.72 11.50 -8.94
N THR A 55 -4.76 11.22 -8.15
CA THR A 55 -5.89 12.14 -7.96
C THR A 55 -5.74 13.06 -6.74
N GLY A 56 -4.70 12.87 -5.93
CA GLY A 56 -4.48 13.58 -4.66
C GLY A 56 -4.30 15.10 -4.83
N ASP A 57 -3.51 15.53 -5.81
CA ASP A 57 -3.20 16.95 -6.05
C ASP A 57 -4.46 17.79 -6.28
N ALA A 58 -5.45 17.23 -6.98
CA ALA A 58 -6.73 17.89 -7.23
C ALA A 58 -7.55 18.13 -5.93
N GLY A 59 -7.22 17.42 -4.85
CA GLY A 59 -7.86 17.58 -3.54
C GLY A 59 -7.21 18.61 -2.62
N VAL A 60 -6.02 19.14 -2.96
CA VAL A 60 -5.21 19.98 -2.06
C VAL A 60 -5.91 21.29 -1.72
N GLU A 61 -6.42 22.01 -2.72
CA GLU A 61 -7.10 23.29 -2.50
C GLU A 61 -8.41 23.10 -1.73
N TYR A 62 -9.16 22.04 -2.02
CA TYR A 62 -10.35 21.67 -1.26
C TYR A 62 -10.01 21.40 0.21
N ALA A 63 -8.96 20.63 0.49
CA ALA A 63 -8.54 20.33 1.85
C ALA A 63 -8.14 21.58 2.65
N LYS A 64 -7.41 22.51 2.02
CA LYS A 64 -7.04 23.79 2.64
C LYS A 64 -8.26 24.66 2.92
N ASN A 65 -9.15 24.82 1.95
CA ASN A 65 -10.27 25.75 2.04
C ASN A 65 -11.43 25.22 2.90
N VAL A 66 -11.67 23.91 2.91
CA VAL A 66 -12.82 23.29 3.60
C VAL A 66 -12.45 22.79 4.99
N PHE A 67 -11.27 22.17 5.13
CA PHE A 67 -10.86 21.57 6.40
C PHE A 67 -9.83 22.42 7.17
N GLY A 68 -9.31 23.50 6.59
CA GLY A 68 -8.25 24.30 7.21
C GLY A 68 -6.89 23.58 7.25
N ALA A 69 -6.72 22.52 6.45
CA ALA A 69 -5.51 21.70 6.49
C ALA A 69 -4.27 22.51 6.07
N THR A 70 -3.18 22.35 6.82
CA THR A 70 -1.90 22.98 6.47
C THR A 70 -1.20 22.22 5.35
N GLY A 71 -0.33 22.90 4.59
CA GLY A 71 0.52 22.24 3.60
C GLY A 71 1.39 21.14 4.21
N ALA A 72 1.85 21.31 5.45
CA ALA A 72 2.64 20.30 6.16
C ALA A 72 1.86 19.01 6.44
N MET A 73 0.57 19.11 6.79
CA MET A 73 -0.30 17.93 6.99
C MET A 73 -0.49 17.16 5.69
N ILE A 74 -0.75 17.89 4.59
CA ILE A 74 -0.95 17.31 3.25
C ILE A 74 0.33 16.61 2.78
N HIS A 75 1.48 17.28 2.82
CA HIS A 75 2.76 16.68 2.45
C HIS A 75 3.13 15.48 3.31
N LYS A 76 2.79 15.49 4.60
CA LYS A 76 3.05 14.33 5.48
C LYS A 76 2.22 13.12 5.05
N HIS A 77 0.94 13.30 4.76
CA HIS A 77 0.09 12.24 4.23
C HIS A 77 0.60 11.73 2.88
N GLU A 78 0.90 12.64 1.95
CA GLU A 78 1.41 12.34 0.61
C GLU A 78 2.71 11.52 0.67
N ASN A 79 3.69 11.95 1.47
CA ASN A 79 4.96 11.24 1.62
C ASN A 79 4.77 9.81 2.14
N VAL A 80 3.90 9.62 3.14
CA VAL A 80 3.64 8.29 3.69
C VAL A 80 2.85 7.44 2.69
N ALA A 81 1.93 8.02 1.92
CA ALA A 81 1.25 7.34 0.83
C ALA A 81 2.24 6.88 -0.25
N PHE A 82 3.20 7.73 -0.63
CA PHE A 82 4.27 7.37 -1.57
C PHE A 82 5.12 6.20 -1.07
N PHE A 83 5.60 6.26 0.18
CA PHE A 83 6.37 5.15 0.76
C PHE A 83 5.54 3.87 0.89
N THR A 84 4.24 3.98 1.17
CA THR A 84 3.32 2.84 1.17
C THR A 84 3.28 2.17 -0.20
N LEU A 85 3.07 2.95 -1.28
CA LEU A 85 3.10 2.43 -2.65
C LEU A 85 4.45 1.81 -2.98
N LEU A 86 5.56 2.46 -2.61
CA LEU A 86 6.90 1.93 -2.87
C LEU A 86 7.09 0.56 -2.20
N VAL A 87 6.72 0.41 -0.92
CA VAL A 87 6.87 -0.85 -0.19
C VAL A 87 6.00 -1.96 -0.77
N PHE A 88 4.74 -1.69 -1.11
CA PHE A 88 3.89 -2.69 -1.77
C PHE A 88 4.34 -2.99 -3.20
N GLY A 89 4.88 -2.02 -3.93
CA GLY A 89 5.50 -2.21 -5.24
C GLY A 89 6.73 -3.13 -5.16
N VAL A 90 7.60 -2.94 -4.17
CA VAL A 90 8.73 -3.84 -3.89
C VAL A 90 8.24 -5.24 -3.54
N LEU A 91 7.17 -5.36 -2.73
CA LEU A 91 6.57 -6.66 -2.41
C LEU A 91 6.10 -7.38 -3.67
N ILE A 92 5.37 -6.69 -4.56
CA ILE A 92 4.92 -7.24 -5.85
C ILE A 92 6.12 -7.66 -6.69
N ALA A 93 7.12 -6.79 -6.84
CA ALA A 93 8.31 -7.05 -7.66
C ALA A 93 9.05 -8.30 -7.18
N LEU A 94 9.26 -8.45 -5.87
CA LEU A 94 9.88 -9.65 -5.29
C LEU A 94 9.06 -10.90 -5.55
N LYS A 95 7.73 -10.84 -5.37
CA LYS A 95 6.84 -11.99 -5.64
C LYS A 95 6.85 -12.41 -7.10
N VAL A 96 6.95 -11.47 -8.03
CA VAL A 96 7.10 -11.76 -9.46
C VAL A 96 8.48 -12.38 -9.73
N LEU A 97 9.55 -11.76 -9.23
CA LEU A 97 10.93 -12.19 -9.46
C LEU A 97 11.18 -13.63 -9.00
N ILE A 98 10.68 -14.01 -7.82
CA ILE A 98 10.92 -15.36 -7.25
C ILE A 98 10.15 -16.47 -7.99
N ARG A 99 9.16 -16.10 -8.82
CA ARG A 99 8.42 -17.05 -9.65
C ARG A 99 9.09 -17.31 -11.00
N LEU A 100 10.03 -16.46 -11.41
CA LEU A 100 10.78 -16.67 -12.65
C LEU A 100 11.64 -17.94 -12.56
N PRO A 101 11.60 -18.85 -13.56
CA PRO A 101 12.36 -20.10 -13.53
C PRO A 101 13.86 -19.88 -13.34
N TRP A 102 14.43 -18.91 -14.06
CA TRP A 102 15.86 -18.58 -14.01
C TRP A 102 16.35 -18.24 -12.59
N ILE A 103 15.55 -17.50 -11.81
CA ILE A 103 15.88 -17.13 -10.42
C ILE A 103 15.91 -18.36 -9.52
N LYS A 104 14.94 -19.26 -9.68
CA LYS A 104 14.86 -20.48 -8.87
C LYS A 104 16.06 -21.40 -9.11
N GLU A 105 16.49 -21.52 -10.36
CA GLU A 105 17.62 -22.36 -10.76
C GLU A 105 18.97 -21.81 -10.26
N HIS A 106 19.19 -20.49 -10.35
CA HIS A 106 20.49 -19.88 -10.06
C HIS A 106 20.65 -19.40 -8.60
N PHE A 107 19.55 -19.12 -7.89
CA PHE A 107 19.57 -18.50 -6.55
C PHE A 107 18.89 -19.33 -5.46
N ALA A 108 18.83 -20.66 -5.61
CA ALA A 108 18.19 -21.57 -4.67
C ALA A 108 18.62 -21.36 -3.19
N LYS A 109 19.91 -21.07 -2.93
CA LYS A 109 20.41 -20.78 -1.58
C LYS A 109 19.91 -19.45 -1.02
N GLY A 110 19.71 -18.44 -1.86
CA GLY A 110 19.18 -17.13 -1.49
C GLY A 110 17.69 -17.16 -1.17
N LEU A 111 16.95 -18.08 -1.80
CA LEU A 111 15.52 -18.28 -1.58
C LEU A 111 15.17 -18.61 -0.12
N ARG A 112 16.09 -19.14 0.70
CA ARG A 112 15.85 -19.38 2.13
C ARG A 112 15.52 -18.10 2.91
N TRP A 113 16.02 -16.95 2.46
CA TRP A 113 15.80 -15.65 3.10
C TRP A 113 14.56 -14.92 2.55
N ILE A 114 13.90 -15.48 1.52
CA ILE A 114 12.75 -14.80 0.91
C ILE A 114 11.56 -14.71 1.86
N THR A 115 11.27 -15.77 2.59
CA THR A 115 10.14 -15.83 3.54
C THR A 115 10.24 -14.75 4.62
N PRO A 116 11.35 -14.64 5.39
CA PRO A 116 11.48 -13.57 6.38
C PRO A 116 11.49 -12.17 5.74
N LEU A 117 12.07 -12.01 4.55
CA LEU A 117 12.04 -10.74 3.83
C LEU A 117 10.61 -10.32 3.45
N LEU A 118 9.82 -11.22 2.86
CA LEU A 118 8.41 -10.97 2.52
C LEU A 118 7.59 -10.65 3.78
N MET A 119 7.88 -11.30 4.91
CA MET A 119 7.24 -11.01 6.19
C MET A 119 7.55 -9.58 6.65
N ILE A 120 8.82 -9.18 6.66
CA ILE A 120 9.25 -7.83 7.08
C ILE A 120 8.61 -6.77 6.18
N ILE A 121 8.63 -6.96 4.86
CA ILE A 121 8.04 -6.01 3.90
C ILE A 121 6.52 -5.91 4.10
N SER A 122 5.85 -7.03 4.36
CA SER A 122 4.39 -7.03 4.59
C SER A 122 4.02 -6.31 5.90
N LEU A 123 4.81 -6.49 6.96
CA LEU A 123 4.65 -5.77 8.23
C LEU A 123 4.93 -4.27 8.06
N ALA A 124 5.98 -3.90 7.33
CA ALA A 124 6.27 -2.51 6.99
C ALA A 124 5.11 -1.89 6.20
N GLY A 125 4.55 -2.62 5.23
CA GLY A 125 3.38 -2.20 4.47
C GLY A 125 2.14 -1.96 5.35
N LEU A 126 1.89 -2.81 6.34
CA LEU A 126 0.80 -2.62 7.33
C LEU A 126 0.97 -1.34 8.14
N VAL A 127 2.17 -1.10 8.64
CA VAL A 127 2.47 0.11 9.42
C VAL A 127 2.30 1.36 8.56
N LEU A 128 2.81 1.34 7.32
CA LEU A 128 2.73 2.47 6.42
C LEU A 128 1.29 2.76 5.94
N ILE A 129 0.49 1.74 5.61
CA ILE A 129 -0.91 1.97 5.21
C ILE A 129 -1.75 2.48 6.38
N TYR A 130 -1.49 2.01 7.61
CA TYR A 130 -2.10 2.55 8.81
C TYR A 130 -1.79 4.05 8.95
N PHE A 131 -0.51 4.43 8.85
CA PHE A 131 -0.12 5.84 8.95
C PHE A 131 -0.63 6.70 7.79
N THR A 132 -0.72 6.14 6.58
CA THR A 132 -1.35 6.82 5.43
C THR A 132 -2.79 7.20 5.76
N GLY A 133 -3.59 6.24 6.25
CA GLY A 133 -4.96 6.48 6.69
C GLY A 133 -5.05 7.44 7.88
N HIS A 134 -4.17 7.28 8.87
CA HIS A 134 -4.12 8.15 10.05
C HIS A 134 -3.87 9.61 9.68
N TYR A 135 -2.85 9.90 8.85
CA TYR A 135 -2.56 11.26 8.42
C TYR A 135 -3.61 11.81 7.46
N GLY A 136 -4.27 10.96 6.67
CA GLY A 136 -5.44 11.36 5.88
C GLY A 136 -6.61 11.79 6.78
N GLY A 137 -6.83 11.07 7.89
CA GLY A 137 -7.81 11.46 8.91
C GLY A 137 -7.46 12.78 9.60
N GLN A 138 -6.18 13.01 9.93
CA GLN A 138 -5.74 14.28 10.53
C GLN A 138 -6.00 15.49 9.63
N ILE A 139 -5.93 15.34 8.29
CA ILE A 139 -6.29 16.45 7.37
C ILE A 139 -7.74 16.93 7.63
N VAL A 140 -8.65 16.02 7.97
CA VAL A 140 -10.08 16.31 8.15
C VAL A 140 -10.44 16.63 9.60
N TYR A 141 -9.82 15.97 10.57
CA TYR A 141 -10.25 15.95 11.98
C TYR A 141 -9.20 16.51 12.97
N HIS A 142 -8.33 17.44 12.54
CA HIS A 142 -7.30 18.03 13.43
C HIS A 142 -7.80 19.13 14.37
N ASN A 143 -9.08 19.51 14.28
CA ASN A 143 -9.69 20.59 15.04
C ASN A 143 -10.46 20.08 16.25
#